data_AF-A0A1F4CSS7-F1
#
_entry.id   AF-A0A1F4CSS7-F1
#
_cell.length_a   1.000
_cell.length_b   1.000
_cell.length_c   1.000
_cell.angle_alpha   90.00
_cell.angle_beta   90.00
_cell.angle_gamma   90.00
#
_symmetry.space_group_name_H-M   'P 1'
#
loop_
_entity.id
_entity.type
_entity.pdbx_description
1 polymer ?
#
loop_
_entity_poly.entity_id
_entity_poly.type
_entity_poly.pdbx_seq_one_letter_code
_entity_poly.pdbx_strand_id
1 'polypeptide(L)'
;MRRFDPHEYARNVLGDQLQTCSDSPLTGFHRDGCCNTGPDDVGVRSVCAVMTKEFLEFSRLRGNDLTTPAPDFGFPGLKPGDRWCLCAARWKEALDAGMAPRVVLTATHEATLEFVALEDLKKHALDLC
;
A
#
# COMPACT_ATOMS: atom_id res chain seq x y z
N MET A 1 12.79 -18.29 -22.13
CA MET A 1 13.28 -18.27 -20.74
C MET A 1 12.26 -17.53 -19.90
N ARG A 2 11.52 -18.22 -19.01
CA ARG A 2 10.71 -17.51 -18.01
C ARG A 2 11.68 -16.82 -17.06
N ARG A 3 11.57 -15.49 -16.95
CA ARG A 3 12.31 -14.74 -15.91
C ARG A 3 11.73 -15.17 -14.57
N PHE A 4 12.58 -15.45 -13.59
CA PHE A 4 12.15 -15.68 -12.22
C PHE A 4 11.47 -14.39 -11.74
N ASP A 5 10.17 -14.47 -11.50
CA ASP A 5 9.41 -13.42 -10.84
C ASP A 5 9.35 -13.77 -9.35
N PRO A 6 10.04 -13.03 -8.47
CA PRO A 6 10.00 -13.28 -7.03
C PRO A 6 8.59 -13.13 -6.43
N HIS A 7 7.62 -12.63 -7.21
CA HIS A 7 6.22 -12.43 -6.81
C HIS A 7 5.25 -13.37 -7.52
N GLU A 8 5.72 -14.39 -8.24
CA GLU A 8 4.87 -15.32 -9.01
C GLU A 8 3.71 -15.92 -8.18
N TYR A 9 3.89 -16.03 -6.86
CA TYR A 9 2.91 -16.59 -5.94
C TYR A 9 2.15 -15.56 -5.08
N ALA A 10 2.53 -14.28 -5.14
CA ALA A 10 1.86 -13.24 -4.38
C ALA A 10 0.49 -12.95 -5.00
N ARG A 11 -0.56 -12.99 -4.17
CA ARG A 11 -1.93 -12.74 -4.62
C ARG A 11 -2.46 -11.42 -4.09
N ASN A 12 -3.31 -10.79 -4.90
CA ASN A 12 -4.06 -9.62 -4.49
C ASN A 12 -5.35 -10.01 -3.74
N VAL A 13 -6.02 -9.02 -3.16
CA VAL A 13 -7.25 -9.21 -2.37
C VAL A 13 -8.45 -9.76 -3.16
N LEU A 14 -8.35 -9.84 -4.50
CA LEU A 14 -9.36 -10.44 -5.38
C LEU A 14 -9.04 -11.91 -5.71
N GLY A 15 -7.87 -12.41 -5.29
CA GLY A 15 -7.40 -13.77 -5.54
C GLY A 15 -6.54 -13.95 -6.80
N ASP A 16 -6.33 -12.88 -7.58
CA ASP A 16 -5.48 -12.90 -8.77
C ASP A 16 -4.01 -12.60 -8.42
N GLN A 17 -3.12 -12.72 -9.41
CA GLN A 17 -1.71 -12.34 -9.25
C GLN A 17 -1.58 -10.86 -8.83
N LEU A 18 -0.69 -10.60 -7.86
CA LEU A 18 -0.40 -9.25 -7.37
C LEU A 18 0.26 -8.41 -8.48
N GLN A 19 -0.31 -7.24 -8.75
CA GLN A 19 0.25 -6.27 -9.69
C GLN A 19 1.20 -5.28 -9.00
N THR A 20 2.08 -4.67 -9.79
CA THR A 20 2.94 -3.57 -9.36
C THR A 20 2.10 -2.39 -8.85
N CYS A 21 2.46 -1.86 -7.69
CA CYS A 21 1.84 -0.67 -7.13
C CYS A 21 2.47 0.61 -7.69
N SER A 22 3.80 0.73 -7.61
CA SER A 22 4.53 1.92 -8.08
C SER A 22 6.04 1.68 -8.26
N ASP A 23 6.57 2.07 -9.41
CA ASP A 23 8.02 2.11 -9.69
C ASP A 23 8.63 3.51 -9.52
N SER A 24 7.79 4.55 -9.44
CA SER A 24 8.24 5.93 -9.28
C SER A 24 7.16 6.76 -8.57
N PRO A 25 7.30 7.01 -7.25
CA PRO A 25 8.40 6.54 -6.39
C PRO A 25 8.37 5.02 -6.20
N LEU A 26 9.56 4.41 -6.12
CA LEU A 26 9.70 2.96 -5.89
C LEU A 26 9.20 2.59 -4.50
N THR A 27 8.17 1.75 -4.45
CA THR A 27 7.48 1.38 -3.20
C THR A 27 7.75 -0.08 -2.79
N GLY A 28 6.98 -0.58 -1.82
CA GLY A 28 7.08 -1.95 -1.31
C GLY A 28 8.07 -2.05 -0.16
N PHE A 29 7.84 -2.99 0.75
CA PHE A 29 8.77 -3.28 1.85
C PHE A 29 10.15 -3.69 1.31
N HIS A 30 10.17 -4.53 0.28
CA HIS A 30 11.37 -5.03 -0.36
C HIS A 30 11.95 -4.08 -1.42
N ARG A 31 11.32 -2.91 -1.65
CA ARG A 31 11.70 -1.93 -2.68
C ARG A 31 11.74 -2.52 -4.10
N ASP A 32 10.71 -3.29 -4.43
CA ASP A 32 10.49 -3.96 -5.72
C ASP A 32 9.29 -3.38 -6.50
N GLY A 33 8.62 -2.37 -5.94
CA GLY A 33 7.45 -1.72 -6.52
C GLY A 33 6.11 -2.42 -6.21
N CYS A 34 6.14 -3.55 -5.52
CA CYS A 34 4.97 -4.38 -5.21
C CYS A 34 4.64 -4.33 -3.71
N CYS A 35 3.37 -4.54 -3.36
CA CYS A 35 2.92 -4.60 -1.96
C CYS A 35 2.91 -6.04 -1.41
N ASN A 36 3.82 -6.88 -1.91
CA ASN A 36 4.10 -8.18 -1.30
C ASN A 36 4.71 -7.98 0.09
N THR A 37 4.43 -8.95 0.95
CA THR A 37 4.81 -8.93 2.36
C THR A 37 5.23 -10.33 2.80
N GLY A 38 5.79 -10.44 3.99
CA GLY A 38 6.29 -11.70 4.56
C GLY A 38 6.58 -11.57 6.05
N PRO A 39 7.12 -12.62 6.69
CA PRO A 39 7.32 -12.65 8.14
C PRO A 39 8.19 -11.51 8.70
N ASP A 40 9.12 -10.99 7.89
CA ASP A 40 10.02 -9.88 8.29
C ASP A 40 9.35 -8.50 8.22
N ASP A 41 8.25 -8.38 7.47
CA ASP A 41 7.51 -7.12 7.33
C ASP A 41 6.44 -7.01 8.43
N VAL A 42 6.89 -6.72 9.65
CA VAL A 42 6.02 -6.56 10.83
C VAL A 42 4.95 -5.48 10.62
N GLY A 43 5.20 -4.51 9.73
CA GLY A 43 4.24 -3.45 9.41
C GLY A 43 3.14 -3.89 8.43
N VAL A 44 3.30 -5.03 7.77
CA VAL A 44 2.40 -5.56 6.74
C VAL A 44 2.07 -4.47 5.70
N ARG A 45 3.09 -4.03 4.96
CA ARG A 45 3.01 -2.99 3.92
C ARG A 45 2.33 -3.53 2.67
N SER A 46 1.09 -3.96 2.82
CA SER A 46 0.34 -4.76 1.85
C SER A 46 -0.72 -3.96 1.09
N VAL A 47 -0.98 -2.70 1.46
CA VAL A 47 -2.06 -1.89 0.86
C VAL A 47 -1.52 -0.91 -0.16
N CYS A 48 -1.81 -1.11 -1.44
CA CYS A 48 -1.49 -0.11 -2.46
C CYS A 48 -2.53 1.00 -2.43
N ALA A 49 -2.14 2.18 -1.96
CA ALA A 49 -3.01 3.34 -1.87
C ALA A 49 -2.47 4.53 -2.66
N VAL A 50 -3.36 5.40 -3.11
CA VAL A 50 -3.02 6.69 -3.72
C VAL A 50 -3.09 7.77 -2.66
N MET A 51 -1.95 8.40 -2.40
CA MET A 51 -1.83 9.42 -1.37
C MET A 51 -2.74 10.61 -1.68
N THR A 52 -3.47 11.08 -0.67
CA THR A 52 -4.21 12.35 -0.70
C THR A 52 -3.58 13.32 0.29
N LYS A 53 -3.85 14.62 0.12
CA LYS A 53 -3.34 15.63 1.05
C LYS A 53 -3.88 15.37 2.46
N GLU A 54 -5.16 15.05 2.56
CA GLU A 54 -5.88 14.82 3.81
C GLU A 54 -5.33 13.58 4.54
N PHE A 55 -5.06 12.50 3.81
CA PHE A 55 -4.44 11.30 4.39
C PHE A 55 -3.01 11.57 4.87
N LEU A 56 -2.19 12.28 4.09
CA LEU A 56 -0.81 12.58 4.47
C LEU A 56 -0.76 13.45 5.75
N GLU A 57 -1.63 14.44 5.85
CA GLU A 57 -1.78 15.27 7.05
C GLU A 57 -2.26 14.44 8.26
N PHE A 58 -3.30 13.63 8.07
CA PHE A 58 -3.81 12.71 9.10
C PHE A 58 -2.72 11.75 9.59
N SER A 59 -2.03 11.08 8.67
CA SER A 59 -0.99 10.08 8.95
C SER A 59 0.13 10.72 9.77
N ARG A 60 0.58 11.93 9.39
CA ARG A 60 1.59 12.67 10.14
C ARG A 60 1.13 12.98 11.56
N LEU A 61 -0.12 13.42 11.75
CA LEU A 61 -0.69 13.68 13.08
C LEU A 61 -0.83 12.41 13.94
N ARG A 62 -0.90 11.23 13.32
CA ARG A 62 -0.88 9.91 13.98
C ARG A 62 0.54 9.33 14.17
N GLY A 63 1.57 10.16 13.97
CA GLY A 63 2.97 9.78 14.16
C GLY A 63 3.57 8.95 13.03
N ASN A 64 2.94 8.93 11.85
CA ASN A 64 3.44 8.30 10.64
C ASN A 64 3.66 9.34 9.55
N ASP A 65 4.76 10.10 9.65
CA ASP A 65 5.11 11.10 8.64
C ASP A 65 5.59 10.43 7.35
N LEU A 66 4.77 10.54 6.31
CA LEU A 66 5.08 10.06 4.96
C LEU A 66 5.51 11.19 4.01
N THR A 67 5.66 12.42 4.49
CA THR A 67 5.95 13.59 3.67
C THR A 67 7.40 14.03 3.75
N THR A 68 8.04 13.83 4.91
CA THR A 68 9.44 14.20 5.12
C THR A 68 10.37 13.19 4.44
N PRO A 69 11.25 13.60 3.50
CA PRO A 69 12.20 12.70 2.87
C PRO A 69 13.18 12.11 3.88
N ALA A 70 13.55 10.84 3.69
CA ALA A 70 14.61 10.15 4.44
C ALA A 70 15.54 9.42 3.46
N PRO A 71 16.50 10.15 2.83
CA PRO A 71 17.35 9.62 1.77
C PRO A 71 18.19 8.41 2.19
N ASP A 72 18.63 8.37 3.45
CA ASP A 72 19.42 7.26 4.01
C ASP A 72 18.66 5.92 4.00
N PHE A 73 17.32 5.97 3.92
CA PHE A 73 16.42 4.82 3.83
C PHE A 73 15.79 4.66 2.44
N GLY A 74 16.27 5.41 1.45
CA GLY A 74 15.70 5.44 0.10
C GLY A 74 14.25 5.90 0.06
N PHE A 75 13.82 6.75 1.01
CA PHE A 75 12.46 7.26 1.09
C PHE A 75 12.41 8.71 0.58
N PRO A 76 11.71 8.99 -0.53
CA PRO A 76 11.73 10.32 -1.15
C PRO A 76 10.84 11.35 -0.46
N GLY A 77 9.96 10.93 0.46
CA GLY A 77 8.81 11.73 0.89
C GLY A 77 7.72 11.72 -0.19
N LEU A 78 6.47 11.53 0.23
CA LEU A 78 5.33 11.36 -0.65
C LEU A 78 4.54 12.66 -0.79
N LYS A 79 3.91 12.81 -1.96
CA LYS A 79 2.99 13.89 -2.29
C LYS A 79 1.63 13.32 -2.72
N PRO A 80 0.56 14.14 -2.73
CA PRO A 80 -0.72 13.73 -3.27
C PRO A 80 -0.59 13.20 -4.71
N GLY A 81 -1.24 12.08 -5.00
CA GLY A 81 -1.18 11.37 -6.28
C GLY A 81 -0.16 10.24 -6.34
N ASP A 82 0.84 10.22 -5.46
CA ASP A 82 1.80 9.11 -5.40
C ASP A 82 1.09 7.81 -4.98
N ARG A 83 1.51 6.68 -5.55
CA ARG A 83 1.10 5.35 -5.10
C ARG A 83 2.13 4.80 -4.12
N TRP A 84 1.66 4.22 -3.02
CA TRP A 84 2.53 3.68 -2.00
C TRP A 84 1.92 2.49 -1.26
N CYS A 85 2.76 1.51 -0.93
CA CYS A 85 2.41 0.39 -0.07
C CYS A 85 2.38 0.82 1.40
N LEU A 86 1.17 1.01 1.92
CA LEU A 86 0.93 1.35 3.32
C LEU A 86 0.84 0.10 4.19
N CYS A 87 1.24 0.26 5.46
CA CYS A 87 0.95 -0.71 6.50
C CYS A 87 -0.57 -0.92 6.62
N ALA A 88 -1.05 -2.17 6.61
CA ALA A 88 -2.46 -2.51 6.66
C ALA A 88 -3.17 -1.87 7.87
N ALA A 89 -2.54 -1.92 9.04
CA ALA A 89 -3.06 -1.30 10.26
C ALA A 89 -3.19 0.23 10.15
N ARG A 90 -2.27 0.91 9.43
CA ARG A 90 -2.33 2.37 9.23
C ARG A 90 -3.41 2.77 8.25
N TRP A 91 -3.64 1.96 7.21
CA TRP A 91 -4.78 2.19 6.33
C TRP A 91 -6.11 1.97 7.08
N LYS A 92 -6.20 0.92 7.91
CA LYS A 92 -7.38 0.67 8.76
C LYS A 92 -7.64 1.80 9.77
N GLU A 93 -6.60 2.33 10.41
CA GLU A 93 -6.70 3.50 11.29
C GLU A 93 -7.28 4.71 10.55
N ALA A 94 -6.86 4.94 9.31
CA ALA A 94 -7.41 6.00 8.47
C ALA A 94 -8.87 5.74 8.06
N LEU A 95 -9.23 4.48 7.76
CA LEU A 95 -10.61 4.10 7.47
C LEU A 95 -11.54 4.43 8.64
N ASP A 96 -11.16 4.03 9.86
CA ASP A 96 -11.96 4.27 11.07
C ASP A 96 -12.13 5.76 11.39
N ALA A 97 -11.17 6.58 10.96
CA ALA A 97 -11.22 8.03 11.09
C ALA A 97 -11.92 8.74 9.92
N GLY A 98 -12.40 8.02 8.90
CA GLY A 98 -13.00 8.61 7.69
C GLY A 98 -11.99 9.31 6.78
N MET A 99 -10.71 8.98 6.89
CA MET A 99 -9.58 9.59 6.18
C MET A 99 -8.84 8.60 5.28
N ALA A 100 -9.42 7.43 5.02
CA ALA A 100 -8.79 6.40 4.19
C ALA A 100 -8.55 6.91 2.76
N PRO A 101 -7.31 6.81 2.24
CA PRO A 101 -7.04 7.07 0.84
C PRO A 101 -7.63 5.96 -0.04
N ARG A 102 -7.90 6.30 -1.29
CA ARG A 102 -8.35 5.33 -2.31
C ARG A 102 -7.29 4.25 -2.53
N VAL A 103 -7.72 3.03 -2.83
CA VAL A 103 -6.87 1.83 -2.97
C VAL A 103 -6.89 1.27 -4.38
N VAL A 104 -5.80 0.61 -4.78
CA VAL A 104 -5.72 -0.20 -6.01
C VAL A 104 -5.79 -1.66 -5.58
N LEU A 105 -6.92 -2.32 -5.80
CA LEU A 105 -7.16 -3.68 -5.33
C LEU A 105 -6.25 -4.70 -6.00
N THR A 106 -6.01 -4.58 -7.31
CA THR A 106 -5.14 -5.52 -8.03
C THR A 106 -3.69 -5.48 -7.57
N ALA A 107 -3.27 -4.38 -6.92
CA ALA A 107 -1.94 -4.18 -6.35
C ALA A 107 -1.91 -4.24 -4.81
N THR A 108 -3.03 -4.60 -4.16
CA THR A 108 -3.15 -4.76 -2.71
C THR A 108 -3.12 -6.24 -2.36
N HIS A 109 -2.16 -6.66 -1.53
CA HIS A 109 -1.92 -8.07 -1.23
C HIS A 109 -2.98 -8.67 -0.29
N GLU A 110 -3.28 -9.96 -0.46
CA GLU A 110 -4.35 -10.68 0.24
C GLU A 110 -4.22 -10.64 1.77
N ALA A 111 -3.00 -10.56 2.31
CA ALA A 111 -2.73 -10.41 3.75
C ALA A 111 -3.43 -9.17 4.37
N THR A 112 -3.78 -8.17 3.56
CA THR A 112 -4.59 -7.02 4.00
C THR A 112 -5.93 -7.45 4.60
N LEU A 113 -6.50 -8.57 4.13
CA LEU A 113 -7.80 -9.08 4.56
C LEU A 113 -7.82 -9.54 6.02
N GLU A 114 -6.65 -9.74 6.64
CA GLU A 114 -6.55 -9.98 8.09
C GLU A 114 -6.85 -8.72 8.92
N PHE A 115 -6.77 -7.53 8.31
CA PHE A 115 -6.92 -6.23 8.97
C PHE A 115 -8.17 -5.47 8.51
N VAL A 116 -8.57 -5.64 7.25
CA VAL A 116 -9.61 -4.86 6.59
C VAL A 116 -10.53 -5.79 5.80
N ALA A 117 -11.84 -5.62 5.97
CA ALA A 117 -12.81 -6.37 5.17
C ALA A 117 -12.72 -5.97 3.68
N LEU A 118 -12.83 -6.96 2.78
CA LEU A 118 -12.81 -6.73 1.33
C LEU A 118 -13.84 -5.69 0.89
N GLU A 119 -15.02 -5.69 1.50
CA GLU A 119 -16.09 -4.73 1.16
C GLU A 119 -15.72 -3.28 1.47
N ASP A 120 -14.92 -3.02 2.52
CA ASP A 120 -14.45 -1.67 2.81
C ASP A 120 -13.34 -1.24 1.85
N LEU A 121 -12.48 -2.17 1.42
CA LEU A 121 -11.52 -1.92 0.35
C LEU A 121 -12.23 -1.58 -0.97
N LYS A 122 -13.27 -2.34 -1.35
CA LYS A 122 -14.06 -2.11 -2.56
C LYS A 122 -14.72 -0.72 -2.59
N LYS A 123 -15.26 -0.24 -1.46
CA LYS A 123 -15.82 1.12 -1.36
C LYS A 123 -14.81 2.22 -1.67
N HIS A 124 -13.51 1.93 -1.51
CA HIS A 124 -12.42 2.87 -1.75
C HIS A 124 -11.59 2.53 -3.00
N ALA A 125 -12.00 1.54 -3.79
CA ALA A 125 -11.24 1.06 -4.94
C ALA A 125 -11.13 2.09 -6.07
N LEU A 126 -10.00 2.14 -6.77
CA LEU A 126 -9.79 2.95 -7.99
C LEU A 126 -9.96 2.14 -9.27
N ASP A 127 -9.79 0.84 -9.17
CA ASP A 127 -9.65 -0.13 -10.26
C ASP A 127 -10.83 -1.11 -10.35
N LEU A 128 -11.87 -0.88 -9.55
CA LEU A 128 -13.22 -1.42 -9.79
C LEU A 128 -14.08 -0.31 -10.39
N CYS A 129 -14.49 -0.50 -11.64
CA CYS A 129 -15.48 0.32 -12.33
C CYS A 129 -16.91 -0.12 -11.97
#